data_AF-K7N9Z3-F1
#
_entry.id   AF-K7N9Z3-F1
#
_cell.length_a   1.000
_cell.length_b   1.000
_cell.length_c   1.000
_cell.angle_alpha   90.00
_cell.angle_beta   90.00
_cell.angle_gamma   90.00
#
_symmetry.space_group_name_H-M   'P 1'
#
loop_
_entity.id
_entity.type
_entity.pdbx_description
1 polymer ?
#
loop_
_entity_poly.entity_id
_entity_poly.type
_entity_poly.pdbx_seq_one_letter_code
_entity_poly.pdbx_strand_id
1 'polypeptide(L)'
;MIKNELNVFLQIILREIKVFSKLFKSKLIDLAIIVSTTIIVFSYLMPSFGLKSGYGAFIIVGVIPLVTFFEVIPRTSTLIMDITGNRKISYMLTLPLPSYLSIAAIAVGWACCGSIYSIFCFAFCKNYFI
;
A
#
# COMPACT_ATOMS: atom_id res chain seq x y z
N MET A 1 -16.22 6.84 -28.83
CA MET A 1 -16.54 7.35 -27.48
C MET A 1 -15.91 6.47 -26.40
N ILE A 2 -16.32 5.20 -26.28
CA ILE A 2 -15.80 4.21 -25.30
C ILE A 2 -14.27 4.05 -25.30
N LYS A 3 -13.60 4.04 -26.47
CA LYS A 3 -12.13 3.95 -26.55
C LYS A 3 -11.41 5.14 -25.90
N ASN A 4 -11.97 6.35 -25.97
CA ASN A 4 -11.36 7.52 -25.35
C ASN A 4 -11.54 7.50 -23.84
N GLU A 5 -12.72 7.09 -23.35
CA GLU A 5 -12.99 6.95 -21.91
C GLU A 5 -12.07 5.90 -21.27
N LEU A 6 -11.87 4.75 -21.93
CA LEU A 6 -10.92 3.72 -21.50
C LEU A 6 -9.47 4.20 -21.50
N ASN A 7 -9.07 4.99 -22.49
CA ASN A 7 -7.71 5.56 -22.54
C ASN A 7 -7.48 6.54 -21.39
N VAL A 8 -8.45 7.41 -21.07
CA VAL A 8 -8.32 8.33 -19.93
C VAL A 8 -8.32 7.55 -18.61
N PHE A 9 -9.15 6.51 -18.48
CA PHE A 9 -9.16 5.62 -17.32
C PHE A 9 -7.81 4.94 -17.09
N LEU A 10 -7.22 4.36 -18.14
CA LEU A 10 -5.89 3.75 -18.07
C LEU A 10 -4.80 4.79 -17.76
N GLN A 11 -4.89 6.00 -18.31
CA GLN A 11 -3.93 7.06 -18.00
C GLN A 11 -3.97 7.47 -16.52
N ILE A 12 -5.16 7.48 -15.89
CA ILE A 12 -5.29 7.73 -14.46
C ILE A 12 -4.59 6.63 -13.66
N ILE A 13 -4.79 5.36 -14.00
CA ILE A 13 -4.12 4.23 -13.33
C ILE A 13 -2.60 4.31 -13.52
N LEU A 14 -2.13 4.56 -14.74
CA LEU A 14 -0.70 4.67 -15.04
C LEU A 14 -0.06 5.85 -14.30
N ARG A 15 -0.78 6.96 -14.14
CA ARG A 15 -0.34 8.09 -13.32
C ARG A 15 -0.13 7.66 -11.87
N GLU A 16 -1.09 6.95 -11.28
CA GLU A 16 -0.98 6.43 -9.90
C GLU A 16 0.24 5.51 -9.76
N ILE A 17 0.44 4.57 -10.70
CA ILE A 17 1.61 3.68 -10.70
C ILE A 17 2.92 4.47 -10.81
N LYS A 18 2.97 5.52 -11.63
CA LYS A 18 4.16 6.36 -11.79
C LYS A 18 4.46 7.20 -10.54
N VAL A 19 3.44 7.67 -9.84
CA VAL A 19 3.60 8.33 -8.54
C VAL A 19 4.10 7.32 -7.50
N PHE A 20 3.49 6.14 -7.46
CA PHE A 20 3.89 5.06 -6.56
C PHE A 20 5.34 4.62 -6.78
N SER A 21 5.80 4.50 -8.04
CA SER A 21 7.19 4.18 -8.40
C SER A 21 8.20 5.12 -7.74
N LYS A 22 7.90 6.41 -7.62
CA LYS A 22 8.79 7.38 -6.95
C LYS A 22 8.84 7.15 -5.44
N LEU A 23 7.70 6.80 -4.84
CA LEU A 23 7.57 6.54 -3.41
C LEU A 23 8.05 5.15 -3.00
N PHE A 24 8.15 4.23 -3.96
CA PHE A 24 8.49 2.82 -3.74
C PHE A 24 9.82 2.64 -3.01
N LYS A 25 10.83 3.45 -3.34
CA LYS A 25 12.14 3.40 -2.67
C LYS A 25 12.03 3.77 -1.18
N SER A 26 11.27 4.81 -0.85
CA SER A 26 11.04 5.20 0.54
C SER A 26 10.29 4.10 1.28
N LYS A 27 9.28 3.50 0.63
CA LYS A 27 8.46 2.43 1.22
C LYS A 27 9.22 1.13 1.46
N LEU A 28 10.25 0.85 0.66
CA LEU A 28 11.17 -0.26 0.91
C LEU A 28 12.02 -0.05 2.16
N ILE A 29 12.48 1.18 2.40
CA ILE A 29 13.24 1.52 3.61
C ILE A 29 12.36 1.37 4.84
N ASP A 30 11.14 1.90 4.79
CA ASP A 30 10.15 1.75 5.87
C ASP A 30 9.89 0.27 6.19
N LEU A 31 9.75 -0.56 5.14
CA LEU A 31 9.57 -2.00 5.29
C LEU A 31 10.76 -2.68 5.94
N ALA A 32 11.99 -2.34 5.54
CA ALA A 32 13.20 -2.89 6.12
C ALA A 32 13.33 -2.52 7.61
N ILE A 33 12.97 -1.29 7.99
CA ILE A 33 12.96 -0.84 9.39
C ILE A 33 11.92 -1.62 10.20
N ILE A 34 10.70 -1.78 9.67
CA ILE A 34 9.64 -2.54 10.36
C ILE A 34 10.06 -4.00 10.54
N VAL A 35 10.54 -4.65 9.48
CA VAL A 35 10.95 -6.06 9.53
C VAL A 35 12.12 -6.26 10.49
N SER A 36 13.16 -5.43 10.43
CA SER A 36 14.32 -5.54 11.34
C SER A 36 13.94 -5.31 12.81
N THR A 37 13.14 -4.29 13.11
CA THR A 37 12.66 -4.03 14.47
C THR A 37 11.83 -5.20 14.99
N THR A 38 10.98 -5.77 14.12
CA THR A 38 10.15 -6.93 14.47
C THR A 38 11.02 -8.15 14.77
N ILE A 39 12.03 -8.44 13.96
CA ILE A 39 12.96 -9.55 14.21
C ILE A 39 13.69 -9.36 15.55
N ILE A 40 14.17 -8.15 15.86
CA ILE A 40 14.86 -7.89 17.12
C ILE A 40 13.92 -8.14 18.32
N VAL A 41 12.70 -7.61 18.28
CA VAL A 41 11.73 -7.76 19.36
C VAL A 41 11.33 -9.23 19.52
N PHE A 42 11.02 -9.92 18.42
CA PHE A 42 10.47 -11.27 18.51
C PHE A 42 11.54 -12.36 18.66
N SER A 43 12.76 -12.15 18.18
CA SER A 43 13.85 -13.12 18.33
C SER A 43 14.68 -12.91 19.60
N TYR A 44 14.72 -11.70 20.16
CA TYR A 44 15.54 -11.41 21.34
C TYR A 44 14.69 -11.11 22.59
N LEU A 45 13.68 -10.24 22.46
CA LEU A 45 12.87 -9.82 23.61
C LEU A 45 11.88 -10.93 24.03
N MET A 46 11.12 -11.48 23.09
CA MET A 46 10.09 -12.49 23.41
C MET A 46 10.62 -13.78 24.05
N PRO A 47 11.76 -14.36 23.63
CA PRO A 47 12.33 -15.53 24.30
C PRO A 47 12.75 -15.24 25.74
N SER A 48 13.15 -14.01 26.05
CA SER A 48 13.45 -13.61 27.45
C SER A 48 12.21 -13.61 28.35
N PHE A 49 11.02 -13.47 27.77
CA PHE A 49 9.73 -13.63 28.45
C PHE A 49 9.20 -15.08 28.46
N GLY A 50 10.00 -16.06 28.04
CA GLY A 50 9.66 -17.49 28.14
C GLY A 50 8.85 -18.07 26.98
N LEU A 51 8.75 -17.36 25.84
CA LEU A 51 8.11 -17.90 24.64
C LEU A 51 9.04 -18.91 23.93
N LYS A 52 8.50 -20.12 23.66
CA LYS A 52 9.20 -21.21 22.96
C LYS A 52 9.55 -20.83 21.51
N SER A 53 10.68 -21.34 21.01
CA SER A 53 11.08 -21.20 19.61
C SER A 53 10.06 -21.86 18.67
N GLY A 54 9.50 -21.11 17.73
CA GLY A 54 8.49 -21.60 16.78
C GLY A 54 7.43 -20.59 16.34
N TYR A 55 7.36 -19.41 16.96
CA TYR A 55 6.36 -18.38 16.61
C TYR A 55 6.65 -17.58 15.32
N GLY A 56 7.75 -17.87 14.60
CA GLY A 56 8.15 -17.15 13.39
C GLY A 56 7.02 -17.02 12.37
N ALA A 57 6.32 -18.12 12.07
CA ALA A 57 5.20 -18.12 11.12
C ALA A 57 4.03 -17.24 11.59
N PHE A 58 3.72 -17.23 12.89
CA PHE A 58 2.66 -16.39 13.46
C PHE A 58 3.03 -14.90 13.36
N ILE A 59 4.30 -14.57 13.55
CA ILE A 59 4.81 -13.20 13.43
C ILE A 59 4.72 -12.71 11.98
N ILE A 60 5.12 -13.54 11.01
CA ILE A 60 4.97 -13.20 9.58
C ILE A 60 3.51 -12.86 9.26
N VAL A 61 2.57 -13.69 9.71
CA VAL A 61 1.13 -13.48 9.48
C VAL A 61 0.63 -12.19 10.13
N GLY A 62 1.20 -11.75 11.26
CA GLY A 62 0.86 -10.48 11.91
C GLY A 62 1.51 -9.25 11.27
N VAL A 63 2.74 -9.38 10.75
CA VAL A 63 3.49 -8.25 10.14
C VAL A 63 2.90 -7.83 8.81
N ILE A 64 2.45 -8.79 7.99
CA ILE A 64 1.86 -8.50 6.67
C ILE A 64 0.68 -7.50 6.77
N PRO A 65 -0.38 -7.75 7.58
CA PRO A 65 -1.48 -6.80 7.71
C PRO A 65 -1.04 -5.49 8.33
N LEU A 66 -0.11 -5.49 9.30
CA LEU A 66 0.43 -4.28 9.91
C LEU A 66 1.09 -3.36 8.87
N VAL A 67 1.94 -3.91 8.01
CA VAL A 67 2.63 -3.18 6.93
C VAL A 67 1.61 -2.62 5.92
N THR A 68 0.60 -3.40 5.54
CA THR A 68 -0.46 -2.91 4.64
C THR A 68 -1.29 -1.80 5.29
N PHE A 69 -1.53 -1.86 6.61
CA PHE A 69 -2.30 -0.85 7.32
C PHE A 69 -1.60 0.52 7.31
N PHE A 70 -0.28 0.54 7.54
CA PHE A 70 0.53 1.77 7.44
C PHE A 70 0.56 2.36 6.03
N GLU A 71 0.29 1.58 4.99
CA GLU A 71 0.15 2.07 3.62
C GLU A 71 -1.23 2.71 3.37
N VAL A 72 -2.30 2.11 3.89
CA VAL A 72 -3.68 2.54 3.64
C VAL A 72 -4.02 3.84 4.36
N ILE A 73 -3.62 4.00 5.63
CA ILE A 73 -3.93 5.19 6.44
C ILE A 73 -3.64 6.52 5.73
N PRO A 74 -2.41 6.79 5.25
CA PRO A 74 -2.12 8.07 4.61
C PRO A 74 -2.91 8.28 3.33
N ARG A 75 -3.20 7.23 2.55
CA ARG A 75 -4.02 7.33 1.34
C ARG A 75 -5.46 7.68 1.65
N THR A 76 -6.05 7.05 2.67
CA THR A 76 -7.40 7.41 3.14
C THR A 76 -7.46 8.81 3.71
N SER A 77 -6.42 9.25 4.43
CA SER A 77 -6.32 10.63 4.91
C SER A 77 -6.29 11.63 3.76
N THR A 78 -5.51 11.35 2.70
CA THR A 78 -5.50 12.20 1.50
C THR A 78 -6.84 12.21 0.78
N LEU A 79 -7.58 11.10 0.76
CA LEU A 79 -8.94 11.05 0.20
C LEU A 79 -9.89 11.98 0.98
N ILE A 80 -9.86 11.90 2.31
CA ILE A 80 -10.72 12.71 3.18
C ILE A 80 -10.39 14.20 3.00
N MET A 81 -9.10 14.55 2.95
CA MET A 81 -8.65 15.91 2.65
C MET A 81 -9.12 16.37 1.25
N ASP A 82 -9.11 15.49 0.26
CA ASP A 82 -9.58 15.80 -1.09
C ASP A 82 -11.12 15.99 -1.16
N ILE A 83 -11.87 15.36 -0.26
CA ILE A 83 -13.33 15.54 -0.13
C ILE A 83 -13.67 16.86 0.59
N THR A 84 -12.92 17.20 1.65
CA THR A 84 -13.25 18.32 2.55
C THR A 84 -12.59 19.66 2.18
N GLY A 85 -11.41 19.65 1.57
CA GLY A 85 -10.65 20.89 1.33
C GLY A 85 -9.91 20.99 -0.01
N ASN A 86 -9.37 19.88 -0.53
CA ASN A 86 -8.49 19.89 -1.70
C ASN A 86 -9.22 19.36 -2.94
N ARG A 87 -9.68 20.25 -3.83
CA ARG A 87 -10.62 19.96 -4.95
C ARG A 87 -10.09 19.05 -6.08
N LYS A 88 -9.15 18.14 -5.82
CA LYS A 88 -8.63 17.15 -6.79
C LYS A 88 -9.74 16.27 -7.37
N ILE A 89 -10.69 15.86 -6.54
CA ILE A 89 -11.86 15.08 -7.00
C ILE A 89 -12.76 15.95 -7.88
N SER A 90 -12.98 17.22 -7.54
CA SER A 90 -13.72 18.15 -8.39
C SER A 90 -13.06 18.35 -9.76
N TYR A 91 -11.73 18.39 -9.82
CA TYR A 91 -10.99 18.41 -11.09
C TYR A 91 -11.20 17.10 -11.89
N MET A 92 -11.14 15.94 -11.24
CA MET A 92 -11.44 14.65 -11.90
C MET A 92 -12.88 14.59 -12.45
N LEU A 93 -13.83 15.28 -11.80
CA LEU A 93 -15.22 15.40 -12.26
C LEU A 93 -15.40 16.37 -13.44
N THR A 94 -14.40 17.21 -13.75
CA THR A 94 -14.40 18.05 -14.97
C THR A 94 -13.84 17.32 -16.20
N LEU A 95 -13.23 16.15 -16.02
CA LEU A 95 -12.83 15.32 -17.15
C LEU A 95 -14.07 14.81 -17.89
N PRO A 96 -13.98 14.55 -19.20
CA PRO A 96 -15.05 13.93 -19.98
C PRO A 96 -15.16 12.44 -19.65
N LEU A 97 -15.41 12.13 -18.38
CA LEU A 97 -15.55 10.79 -17.82
C LEU A 97 -16.79 10.75 -16.92
N PRO A 98 -17.52 9.63 -16.92
CA PRO A 98 -18.58 9.43 -15.95
C PRO A 98 -18.01 9.42 -14.51
N SER A 99 -18.72 10.05 -13.57
CA SER A 99 -18.29 10.21 -12.17
C SER A 99 -18.02 8.88 -11.45
N TYR A 100 -18.73 7.80 -11.81
CA TYR A 100 -18.48 6.48 -11.26
C TYR A 100 -17.12 5.90 -11.72
N LEU A 101 -16.72 6.20 -12.96
CA LEU A 101 -15.51 5.65 -13.56
C LEU A 101 -14.25 6.34 -13.01
N SER A 102 -14.33 7.63 -12.72
CA SER A 102 -13.21 8.38 -12.12
C SER A 102 -12.93 7.93 -10.68
N ILE A 103 -13.96 7.67 -9.89
CA ILE A 103 -13.81 7.10 -8.53
C ILE A 103 -13.27 5.66 -8.62
N ALA A 104 -13.81 4.84 -9.52
CA ALA A 104 -13.32 3.48 -9.74
C ALA A 104 -11.84 3.45 -10.16
N ALA A 105 -11.40 4.40 -10.99
CA ALA A 105 -10.00 4.49 -11.42
C ALA A 105 -9.04 4.71 -10.25
N ILE A 106 -9.43 5.55 -9.29
CA ILE A 106 -8.64 5.80 -8.07
C ILE A 106 -8.55 4.52 -7.22
N ALA A 107 -9.68 3.86 -6.99
CA ALA A 107 -9.72 2.63 -6.21
C ALA A 107 -8.88 1.51 -6.85
N VAL A 108 -9.00 1.32 -8.17
CA VAL A 108 -8.24 0.32 -8.92
C VAL A 108 -6.75 0.68 -8.96
N GLY A 109 -6.40 1.95 -9.16
CA GLY A 109 -5.02 2.41 -9.11
C GLY A 109 -4.36 2.13 -7.76
N TRP A 110 -5.08 2.34 -6.67
CA TRP A 110 -4.59 2.04 -5.33
C TRP A 110 -4.47 0.55 -5.05
N ALA A 111 -5.42 -0.26 -5.51
CA ALA A 111 -5.38 -1.71 -5.40
C ALA A 111 -4.20 -2.32 -6.19
N CYS A 112 -3.92 -1.82 -7.40
CA CYS A 112 -2.73 -2.21 -8.16
C CYS A 112 -1.44 -1.85 -7.43
N CYS A 113 -1.34 -0.64 -6.85
CA CYS A 113 -0.14 -0.27 -6.11
C CYS A 113 0.05 -1.11 -4.82
N GLY A 114 -1.04 -1.35 -4.08
CA GLY A 114 -1.01 -2.14 -2.84
C GLY A 114 -0.71 -3.62 -3.09
N SER A 115 -1.23 -4.20 -4.18
CA SER A 115 -0.91 -5.59 -4.55
C SER A 115 0.57 -5.76 -4.87
N ILE A 116 1.17 -4.83 -5.64
CA ILE A 116 2.63 -4.83 -5.89
C ILE A 116 3.40 -4.77 -4.56
N TYR A 117 3.03 -3.86 -3.65
CA TYR A 117 3.70 -3.74 -2.36
C TYR A 117 3.57 -5.01 -1.50
N SER A 118 2.38 -5.62 -1.46
CA SER A 118 2.12 -6.84 -0.69
C SER A 118 2.94 -8.04 -1.18
N ILE A 119 3.13 -8.18 -2.49
CA ILE A 119 3.96 -9.25 -3.08
C ILE A 119 5.42 -9.08 -2.65
N PHE A 120 5.94 -7.85 -2.68
CA PHE A 120 7.28 -7.55 -2.20
C PHE A 120 7.44 -7.78 -0.69
N CYS A 121 6.44 -7.38 0.11
CA CYS A 121 6.43 -7.60 1.55
C CYS A 121 6.45 -9.10 1.90
N PHE A 122 5.66 -9.90 1.21
CA PHE A 122 5.62 -11.34 1.40
C PHE A 122 6.97 -12.00 1.07
N ALA A 123 7.58 -11.63 -0.07
CA ALA A 123 8.90 -12.13 -0.45
C ALA A 123 9.98 -11.76 0.57
N PHE A 124 9.93 -10.53 1.11
CA PHE A 124 10.90 -10.06 2.08
C PHE A 124 10.73 -10.76 3.44
N CYS A 125 9.51 -10.87 3.97
CA CYS A 125 9.25 -11.58 5.22
C CYS A 125 9.65 -13.06 5.16
N LYS A 126 9.39 -13.72 4.03
CA LYS A 126 9.75 -15.13 3.84
C LYS A 126 11.24 -15.39 4.03
N ASN A 127 12.11 -14.50 3.55
CA ASN A 127 13.57 -14.69 3.61
C ASN A 127 14.19 -14.42 4.99
N TYR A 128 13.48 -13.75 5.90
CA TYR A 128 14.01 -13.35 7.21
C TYR A 128 13.48 -14.17 8.39
N PHE A 129 12.36 -14.87 8.22
CA PHE A 129 11.69 -15.63 9.29
C PHE A 129 11.64 -17.16 9.06
N ILE A 130 12.22 -17.65 7.97
CA ILE A 130 12.51 -19.06 7.70
C ILE A 130 14.01 -19.26 7.91
#